data_AF-A0A8S8YSI2-F1
#
_entry.id   AF-A0A8S8YSI2-F1
#
_cell.length_a   1.000
_cell.length_b   1.000
_cell.length_c   1.000
_cell.angle_alpha   90.00
_cell.angle_beta   90.00
_cell.angle_gamma   90.00
#
_symmetry.space_group_name_H-M   'P 1'
#
loop_
_entity.id
_entity.type
_entity.pdbx_description
1 polymer ?
#
loop_
_entity_poly.entity_id
_entity_poly.type
_entity_poly.pdbx_seq_one_letter_code
_entity_poly.pdbx_strand_id
1 'polypeptide(L)'
;MSLGVVSLSQASEIVHVPNDVNEILDDFPEGSLTIILRARNEMDSRLGGNKVAVRVVSNRTAKELLSRTGPLTATSANISGQEPHLDCVGNRRVSSKDRGKHCGD
;
A
#
# COMPACT_ATOMS: atom_id res chain seq x y z
N MET A 1 -2.08 -0.96 -8.21
CA MET A 1 -1.19 -0.95 -7.02
C MET A 1 -1.45 0.33 -6.24
N SER A 2 -1.22 0.38 -4.93
CA SER A 2 -1.29 1.62 -4.15
C SER A 2 0.03 1.93 -3.46
N LEU A 3 0.22 3.19 -3.10
CA LEU A 3 1.34 3.70 -2.33
C LEU A 3 0.86 3.99 -0.90
N GLY A 4 1.43 3.27 0.07
CA GLY A 4 1.23 3.52 1.49
C GLY A 4 2.11 4.68 1.96
N VAL A 5 1.51 5.61 2.70
CA VAL A 5 2.18 6.75 3.33
C VAL A 5 1.80 6.88 4.80
N VAL A 6 2.63 7.54 5.61
CA VAL A 6 2.31 7.84 7.02
C VAL A 6 1.43 9.07 7.20
N SER A 7 1.42 9.99 6.23
CA SER A 7 0.65 11.23 6.27
C SER A 7 0.49 11.84 4.88
N LEU A 8 -0.46 12.78 4.73
CA LEU A 8 -0.56 13.58 3.51
C LEU A 8 0.68 14.46 3.27
N SER A 9 1.39 14.88 4.32
CA SER A 9 2.66 15.58 4.17
C SER A 9 3.67 14.73 3.42
N GLN A 10 3.80 13.44 3.79
CA GLN A 10 4.68 12.51 3.08
C GLN A 10 4.19 12.24 1.65
N ALA A 11 2.88 12.12 1.43
CA ALA A 11 2.32 11.99 0.09
C ALA A 11 2.64 13.22 -0.80
N SER A 12 2.61 14.41 -0.21
CA SER A 12 2.80 15.67 -0.93
C SER A 12 4.17 15.83 -1.57
N GLU A 13 5.14 14.98 -1.22
CA GLU A 13 6.45 14.91 -1.87
C GLU A 13 6.38 14.28 -3.28
N ILE A 14 5.37 13.43 -3.53
CA ILE A 14 5.24 12.63 -4.76
C ILE A 14 4.01 13.02 -5.57
N VAL A 15 2.93 13.44 -4.92
CA VAL A 15 1.66 13.80 -5.55
C VAL A 15 1.24 15.22 -5.21
N HIS A 16 0.37 15.79 -6.04
CA HIS A 16 -0.39 16.99 -5.71
C HIS A 16 -1.54 16.60 -4.79
N VAL A 17 -1.61 17.22 -3.61
CA VAL A 17 -2.68 17.03 -2.62
C VAL A 17 -3.58 18.27 -2.63
N PRO A 18 -4.78 18.19 -3.24
CA PRO A 18 -5.79 19.25 -3.14
C PRO A 18 -6.23 19.51 -1.68
N ASN A 19 -6.73 20.72 -1.43
CA ASN A 19 -7.08 21.16 -0.07
C ASN A 19 -8.21 20.33 0.56
N ASP A 20 -9.18 19.89 -0.25
CA ASP A 20 -10.33 19.09 0.15
C ASP A 20 -9.98 17.65 0.54
N VAL A 21 -8.77 17.17 0.22
CA VAL A 21 -8.36 15.77 0.52
C VAL A 21 -8.29 15.50 2.02
N ASN A 22 -7.88 16.48 2.85
CA ASN A 22 -7.89 16.29 4.30
C ASN A 22 -9.33 16.11 4.81
N GLU A 23 -10.25 17.00 4.41
CA GLU A 23 -11.66 16.93 4.82
C GLU A 23 -12.30 15.62 4.38
N ILE A 24 -12.05 15.19 3.13
CA ILE A 24 -12.53 13.91 2.62
C ILE A 24 -11.97 12.74 3.44
N LEU A 25 -10.71 12.77 3.88
CA LEU A 25 -10.13 11.68 4.67
C LEU A 25 -10.64 11.65 6.11
N ASP A 26 -10.89 12.82 6.71
CA ASP A 26 -11.39 12.95 8.08
C ASP A 26 -12.83 12.42 8.24
N ASP A 27 -13.60 12.39 7.14
CA ASP A 27 -14.94 11.79 7.10
C ASP A 27 -14.94 10.25 7.15
N PHE A 28 -13.77 9.60 7.04
CA PHE A 28 -13.63 8.15 7.04
C PHE A 28 -12.66 7.64 8.12
N PRO A 29 -12.83 6.40 8.61
CA PRO A 29 -11.85 5.80 9.50
C PRO A 29 -10.44 5.81 8.90
N GLU A 30 -9.42 6.08 9.74
CA GLU A 30 -8.05 6.20 9.25
C GLU A 30 -7.63 4.95 8.46
N GLY A 31 -7.15 5.20 7.25
CA GLY A 31 -6.67 4.19 6.33
C GLY A 31 -7.76 3.29 5.74
N SER A 32 -9.05 3.59 5.83
CA SER A 32 -10.08 2.88 5.07
C SER A 32 -10.15 3.32 3.60
N LEU A 33 -9.70 4.54 3.29
CA LEU A 33 -9.78 5.11 1.95
C LEU A 33 -8.44 5.04 1.20
N THR A 34 -8.52 4.89 -0.12
CA THR A 34 -7.39 5.09 -1.05
C THR A 34 -7.84 6.14 -2.07
N ILE A 35 -7.06 7.21 -2.20
CA ILE A 35 -7.40 8.34 -3.08
C ILE A 35 -6.45 8.36 -4.27
N ILE A 36 -6.98 8.57 -5.47
CA ILE A 36 -6.19 8.70 -6.68
C ILE A 36 -5.82 10.17 -6.87
N LEU A 37 -4.53 10.48 -6.79
CA LEU A 37 -3.99 11.84 -6.89
C LEU A 37 -3.07 11.98 -8.09
N ARG A 38 -2.93 13.21 -8.60
CA ARG A 38 -2.01 13.52 -9.70
C ARG A 38 -0.56 13.44 -9.21
N ALA A 39 0.28 12.70 -9.91
CA ALA A 39 1.72 12.65 -9.64
C ALA A 39 2.37 14.01 -9.95
N ARG A 40 3.40 14.40 -9.20
CA ARG A 40 4.20 15.61 -9.49
C ARG A 40 5.05 15.44 -10.75
N ASN A 41 5.62 14.24 -10.91
CA ASN A 41 6.38 13.82 -12.08
C ASN A 41 5.76 12.54 -12.62
N GLU A 42 5.89 12.30 -13.92
CA GLU A 42 5.44 11.03 -14.52
C GLU A 42 6.19 9.86 -13.87
N MET A 43 5.42 8.93 -13.32
CA MET A 43 5.96 7.73 -12.68
C MET A 43 5.98 6.56 -13.66
N ASP A 44 6.68 5.48 -13.29
CA ASP A 44 6.60 4.21 -14.00
C ASP A 44 5.13 3.79 -14.17
N SER A 45 4.77 3.28 -15.35
CA SER A 45 3.39 2.89 -15.68
C SER A 45 2.82 1.84 -14.73
N ARG A 46 3.67 0.99 -14.14
CA ARG A 46 3.29 0.01 -13.10
C ARG A 46 2.84 0.66 -11.80
N LEU A 47 3.23 1.92 -11.57
CA LEU A 47 2.84 2.74 -10.42
C LEU A 47 1.61 3.63 -10.71
N GLY A 48 1.16 3.69 -11.97
CA GLY A 48 0.00 4.46 -12.42
C GLY A 48 0.33 5.68 -13.30
N GLY A 49 1.60 5.88 -13.68
CA GLY A 49 1.99 6.96 -14.59
C GLY A 49 1.76 8.34 -13.98
N ASN A 50 0.81 9.10 -14.53
CA ASN A 50 0.47 10.45 -14.07
C ASN A 50 -0.52 10.49 -12.90
N LYS A 51 -1.05 9.34 -12.47
CA LYS A 51 -2.00 9.23 -11.36
C LYS A 51 -1.57 8.12 -10.41
N VAL A 52 -1.54 8.41 -9.12
CA VAL A 52 -1.07 7.48 -8.09
C VAL A 52 -2.19 7.25 -7.09
N ALA A 53 -2.47 5.98 -6.80
CA ALA A 53 -3.36 5.62 -5.71
C ALA A 53 -2.61 5.70 -4.37
N VAL A 54 -2.99 6.62 -3.49
CA VAL A 54 -2.35 6.89 -2.20
C VAL A 54 -3.25 6.46 -1.06
N ARG A 55 -2.68 5.80 -0.05
CA ARG A 55 -3.36 5.40 1.18
C ARG A 55 -2.55 5.83 2.39
N VAL A 56 -3.12 6.67 3.25
CA VAL A 56 -2.58 6.92 4.59
C VAL A 56 -2.83 5.68 5.43
N VAL A 57 -1.80 5.01 5.93
CA VAL A 57 -1.96 3.74 6.64
C VAL A 57 -2.30 3.97 8.12
N SER A 58 -3.19 3.16 8.69
CA SER A 58 -3.55 3.24 10.13
C SER A 58 -2.84 2.20 11.01
N ASN A 59 -2.36 1.10 10.43
CA ASN A 59 -1.69 0.05 11.19
C ASN A 59 -0.36 0.56 11.78
N ARG A 60 -0.18 0.40 13.10
CA ARG A 60 1.02 0.86 13.82
C ARG A 60 2.33 0.33 13.22
N THR A 61 2.40 -0.95 12.90
CA THR A 61 3.59 -1.58 12.30
C THR A 61 3.88 -1.00 10.93
N ALA A 62 2.83 -0.76 10.12
CA ALA A 62 2.99 -0.12 8.81
C ALA A 62 3.48 1.35 8.95
N LYS A 63 2.92 2.13 9.89
CA LYS A 63 3.39 3.50 10.17
C LYS A 63 4.86 3.53 10.57
N GLU A 64 5.29 2.64 11.46
CA GLU A 64 6.67 2.56 11.91
C GLU A 64 7.63 2.19 10.77
N LEU A 65 7.24 1.22 9.92
CA LEU A 65 8.00 0.87 8.73
C LEU A 65 8.16 2.06 7.79
N LEU A 66 7.03 2.68 7.40
CA LEU A 66 7.00 3.78 6.44
C LEU A 66 7.68 5.06 6.97
N SER A 67 7.74 5.24 8.29
CA SER A 67 8.51 6.34 8.90
C SER A 67 10.01 6.18 8.70
N ARG A 68 10.50 4.94 8.53
CA ARG A 68 11.91 4.63 8.32
C ARG A 68 12.28 4.48 6.86
N THR A 69 11.37 4.00 6.03
CA THR A 69 11.61 3.69 4.61
C THR A 69 11.14 4.78 3.66
N GLY A 70 10.27 5.69 4.12
CA GLY A 70 9.45 6.51 3.23
C GLY A 70 8.29 5.71 2.62
N PRO A 71 7.55 6.29 1.67
CA PRO A 71 6.42 5.66 1.00
C PRO A 71 6.77 4.31 0.37
N LEU A 72 5.91 3.32 0.53
CA LEU A 72 6.09 1.99 -0.05
C LEU A 72 4.88 1.56 -0.86
N THR A 73 5.15 0.85 -1.94
CA THR A 73 4.11 0.26 -2.77
C THR A 73 3.57 -1.00 -2.11
N ALA A 74 2.25 -1.20 -2.21
CA ALA A 74 1.56 -2.33 -1.60
C ALA A 74 0.64 -3.05 -2.60
N THR A 75 0.64 -4.38 -2.50
CA THR A 75 -0.30 -5.29 -3.18
C THR A 75 -1.11 -6.05 -2.13
N SER A 76 -2.25 -6.63 -2.52
CA SER A 76 -2.96 -7.59 -1.67
C SER A 76 -2.03 -8.78 -1.46
N ALA A 77 -1.56 -9.00 -0.24
CA ALA A 77 -0.59 -10.04 0.07
C ALA A 77 -1.22 -11.45 0.04
N ASN A 78 -1.82 -11.82 -1.10
CA ASN A 78 -2.57 -13.04 -1.34
C ASN A 78 -2.26 -13.54 -2.75
N ILE A 79 -2.35 -14.86 -2.97
CA ILE A 79 -2.30 -15.43 -4.31
C ILE A 79 -3.57 -15.01 -5.06
N SER A 80 -3.41 -14.52 -6.28
CA SER A 80 -4.55 -14.14 -7.14
C SER A 80 -5.53 -15.30 -7.31
N GLY A 81 -6.81 -15.02 -7.08
CA GLY A 81 -7.89 -16.02 -7.20
C GLY A 81 -8.05 -16.94 -5.97
N GLN A 82 -7.29 -16.72 -4.89
CA GLN A 82 -7.46 -17.43 -3.62
C GLN A 82 -8.11 -16.52 -2.57
N GLU A 83 -8.79 -17.13 -1.61
CA GLU A 83 -9.30 -16.41 -0.44
C GLU A 83 -8.16 -15.78 0.37
N PRO A 84 -8.35 -14.56 0.88
CA PRO A 84 -7.29 -13.84 1.57
C PRO A 84 -6.99 -14.45 2.94
N HIS A 85 -5.71 -14.55 3.27
CA HIS A 85 -5.30 -14.83 4.64
C HIS A 85 -5.26 -13.53 5.44
N LEU A 86 -6.07 -13.47 6.51
CA LEU A 86 -6.22 -12.27 7.33
C LEU A 86 -5.16 -12.14 8.44
N ASP A 87 -4.29 -13.15 8.59
CA ASP A 87 -3.23 -13.16 9.57
C ASP A 87 -1.86 -13.49 8.93
N CYS A 88 -0.80 -13.12 9.65
CA CYS A 88 0.57 -13.28 9.16
C CYS A 88 1.01 -14.75 9.06
N VAL A 89 0.43 -15.65 9.86
CA VAL A 89 0.82 -17.07 9.92
C VAL A 89 0.26 -17.82 8.72
N GLY A 90 -1.02 -17.64 8.42
CA GLY A 90 -1.69 -18.12 7.22
C GLY A 90 -0.96 -17.64 5.97
N ASN A 91 -0.61 -16.35 5.93
CA ASN A 91 0.12 -15.81 4.80
C ASN A 91 1.55 -16.38 4.66
N ARG A 92 2.30 -16.51 5.78
CA ARG A 92 3.64 -17.11 5.77
C ARG A 92 3.64 -18.51 5.16
N ARG A 93 2.67 -19.35 5.52
CA ARG A 93 2.57 -20.74 5.04
C ARG A 93 2.44 -20.81 3.52
N VAL A 94 1.78 -19.83 2.92
CA VAL A 94 1.65 -19.70 1.46
C VAL A 94 2.95 -19.18 0.86
N SER A 95 3.54 -18.12 1.41
CA SER A 95 4.82 -17.59 0.92
C SER A 95 5.99 -18.57 1.04
N SER A 96 5.94 -19.52 1.99
CA SER A 96 6.98 -20.54 2.18
C SER A 96 6.83 -21.78 1.28
N LYS A 97 5.64 -22.07 0.76
CA LYS A 97 5.39 -23.26 -0.08
C LYS A 97 6.02 -23.19 -1.47
N ASP A 98 6.56 -22.04 -1.86
CA ASP A 98 7.33 -21.85 -3.11
C ASP A 98 8.84 -22.12 -2.97
N ARG A 99 9.33 -22.47 -1.77
CA ARG A 99 10.72 -22.94 -1.60
C ARG A 99 10.75 -24.46 -1.53
N GLY A 100 10.75 -25.09 -2.70
CA GLY A 100 11.13 -26.49 -2.87
C GLY A 100 9.99 -27.48 -3.06
N LYS A 101 9.42 -27.55 -4.27
CA LYS A 101 8.93 -28.84 -4.81
C LYS A 101 10.13 -29.64 -5.34
N HIS A 102 10.97 -30.08 -4.41
CA HIS A 102 11.89 -31.21 -4.61
C HIS A 102 12.29 -31.77 -3.24
N CYS A 103 11.37 -32.52 -2.63
CA CYS A 103 11.74 -33.64 -1.78
C CYS A 103 10.82 -34.80 -2.19
N GLY A 104 11.43 -35.90 -2.63
CA GLY A 104 10.82 -37.23 -2.60
C GLY A 104 10.42 -37.59 -1.17
N ASP A 105 9.61 -38.62 -0.93
CA ASP A 105 9.52 -39.90 -1.64
C ASP A 105 8.08 -40.27 -2.01
#